data_AF-A0A5E4TY25-F1
#
_entry.id   AF-A0A5E4TY25-F1
#
_cell.length_a   1.000
_cell.length_b   1.000
_cell.length_c   1.000
_cell.angle_alpha   90.00
_cell.angle_beta   90.00
_cell.angle_gamma   90.00
#
_symmetry.space_group_name_H-M   'P 1'
#
loop_
_entity.id
_entity.type
_entity.pdbx_description
1 polymer ?
#
loop_
_entity_poly.entity_id
_entity_poly.type
_entity_poly.pdbx_seq_one_letter_code
_entity_poly.pdbx_strand_id
1 'polypeptide(L)'
;MNPSTQTISPLRQRMIDDMRMRKFTAKTQNGYLRAVKRFAGFLGRSPDTATVEDLRWYQLHLVDTGTSPISLNAAIAGLKFFFDVTLDRAELMAKMQPVRVPQ
;
A
#
# COMPACT_ATOMS: atom_id res chain seq x y z
N MET A 1 -30.64 -12.92 -1.35
CA MET A 1 -29.17 -12.97 -1.20
C MET A 1 -28.73 -11.65 -0.59
N ASN A 2 -28.46 -11.61 0.71
CA ASN A 2 -27.90 -10.41 1.32
C ASN A 2 -26.42 -10.32 0.91
N PRO A 3 -25.98 -9.23 0.26
CA PRO A 3 -24.55 -9.02 0.10
C PRO A 3 -23.98 -8.91 1.51
N SER A 4 -23.10 -9.84 1.87
CA SER A 4 -22.33 -9.78 3.11
C SER A 4 -21.60 -8.44 3.14
N THR A 5 -22.15 -7.48 3.89
CA THR A 5 -21.54 -6.18 4.15
C THR A 5 -20.26 -6.47 4.94
N GLN A 6 -19.15 -6.70 4.24
CA GLN A 6 -17.84 -6.79 4.90
C GLN A 6 -17.65 -5.48 5.65
N THR A 7 -17.71 -5.54 6.97
CA THR A 7 -17.43 -4.39 7.84
C THR A 7 -16.05 -3.88 7.48
N ILE A 8 -15.98 -2.67 6.93
CA ILE A 8 -14.72 -2.01 6.58
C ILE A 8 -13.95 -1.81 7.88
N SER A 9 -12.70 -2.30 7.95
CA SER A 9 -11.85 -2.09 9.11
C SER A 9 -11.61 -0.59 9.35
N PRO A 10 -11.51 -0.10 10.60
CA PRO A 10 -11.24 1.31 10.89
C PRO A 10 -10.00 1.87 10.16
N LEU A 11 -8.93 1.07 10.08
CA LEU A 11 -7.69 1.44 9.37
C LEU A 11 -7.92 1.69 7.87
N ARG A 12 -8.72 0.83 7.23
CA ARG A 12 -9.11 1.00 5.82
C ARG A 12 -9.99 2.23 5.62
N GLN A 13 -10.93 2.49 6.53
CA GLN A 13 -11.79 3.65 6.46
C GLN A 13 -10.98 4.95 6.57
N ARG A 14 -10.03 5.01 7.53
CA ARG A 14 -9.10 6.14 7.68
C ARG A 14 -8.35 6.43 6.37
N MET A 15 -7.76 5.41 5.75
CA MET A 15 -7.05 5.58 4.48
C MET A 15 -7.96 6.11 3.36
N ILE A 16 -9.22 5.65 3.30
CA ILE A 16 -10.22 6.15 2.33
C ILE A 16 -10.46 7.64 2.57
N ASP A 17 -10.68 8.04 3.82
CA ASP A 17 -10.96 9.43 4.16
C ASP A 17 -9.75 10.34 3.89
N ASP A 18 -8.53 9.89 4.18
CA ASP A 18 -7.29 10.61 3.86
C ASP A 18 -7.15 10.89 2.35
N MET A 19 -7.45 9.90 1.51
CA MET A 19 -7.41 10.08 0.05
C MET A 19 -8.55 10.97 -0.45
N ARG A 20 -9.74 10.91 0.18
CA ARG A 20 -10.88 11.78 -0.15
C ARG A 20 -10.57 13.25 0.20
N MET A 21 -9.95 13.52 1.35
CA MET A 21 -9.51 14.87 1.74
C MET A 21 -8.55 15.47 0.71
N ARG A 22 -7.70 14.65 0.08
CA ARG A 22 -6.78 15.07 -0.98
C ARG A 22 -7.37 14.98 -2.40
N LYS A 23 -8.67 14.71 -2.53
CA LYS A 23 -9.42 14.65 -3.79
C LYS A 23 -8.85 13.65 -4.81
N PHE A 24 -8.31 12.53 -4.35
CA PHE A 24 -7.83 11.48 -5.25
C PHE A 24 -8.97 10.87 -6.06
N THR A 25 -8.70 10.57 -7.33
CA THR A 25 -9.66 9.87 -8.19
C THR A 25 -9.99 8.47 -7.64
N ALA A 26 -11.17 7.95 -7.97
CA ALA A 26 -11.55 6.59 -7.59
C ALA A 26 -10.54 5.54 -8.08
N LYS A 27 -9.93 5.77 -9.26
CA LYS A 27 -8.87 4.90 -9.82
C LYS A 27 -7.64 4.88 -8.91
N THR A 28 -7.18 6.05 -8.47
CA THR A 28 -6.03 6.18 -7.56
C THR A 28 -6.34 5.55 -6.21
N GLN A 29 -7.52 5.82 -5.65
CA GLN A 29 -7.95 5.24 -4.37
C GLN A 29 -7.95 3.71 -4.41
N ASN A 30 -8.54 3.13 -5.47
CA ASN A 30 -8.57 1.68 -5.65
C ASN A 30 -7.17 1.09 -5.84
N GLY A 31 -6.28 1.80 -6.54
CA GLY A 31 -4.88 1.39 -6.70
C GLY A 31 -4.16 1.31 -5.35
N TYR A 32 -4.29 2.34 -4.52
CA TYR A 32 -3.62 2.41 -3.22
C TYR A 32 -4.18 1.40 -2.23
N LEU A 33 -5.51 1.25 -2.15
CA LEU A 33 -6.13 0.21 -1.33
C LEU A 33 -5.71 -1.20 -1.76
N ARG A 34 -5.54 -1.43 -3.06
CA ARG A 34 -5.06 -2.72 -3.58
C ARG A 34 -3.60 -2.97 -3.18
N ALA A 35 -2.75 -1.95 -3.23
CA ALA A 35 -1.35 -2.06 -2.80
C ALA A 35 -1.25 -2.47 -1.32
N VAL A 36 -1.99 -1.78 -0.44
CA VAL A 36 -2.03 -2.08 1.01
C VAL A 36 -2.64 -3.46 1.27
N LYS A 37 -3.72 -3.83 0.57
CA LYS A 37 -4.33 -5.17 0.71
C LYS A 37 -3.35 -6.28 0.35
N ARG A 38 -2.59 -6.13 -0.74
CA ARG A 38 -1.58 -7.12 -1.15
C ARG A 38 -0.44 -7.21 -0.14
N PHE A 39 0.02 -6.06 0.36
CA PHE A 39 1.05 -6.03 1.40
C PHE A 39 0.59 -6.70 2.70
N ALA A 40 -0.63 -6.42 3.16
CA ALA A 40 -1.20 -7.09 4.33
C ALA A 40 -1.33 -8.61 4.11
N GLY A 41 -1.67 -9.04 2.89
CA GLY A 41 -1.69 -10.45 2.51
C GLY A 41 -0.31 -11.11 2.56
N PHE A 42 0.73 -10.41 2.11
CA PHE A 42 2.13 -10.86 2.24
C PHE A 42 2.57 -10.95 3.71
N LEU A 43 2.18 -9.97 4.52
CA LEU A 43 2.58 -9.89 5.93
C LEU A 43 1.86 -10.93 6.82
N GLY A 44 0.66 -11.35 6.43
CA GLY A 44 -0.19 -12.26 7.21
C GLY A 44 -0.76 -11.63 8.50
N ARG A 45 -0.56 -10.33 8.70
CA ARG A 45 -1.04 -9.54 9.85
C ARG A 45 -1.39 -8.12 9.39
N SER A 46 -1.95 -7.34 10.32
CA SER A 46 -2.34 -5.95 10.03
C SER A 46 -1.15 -5.11 9.57
N PRO A 47 -1.26 -4.33 8.48
CA PRO A 47 -0.12 -3.63 7.87
C PRO A 47 0.45 -2.48 8.72
N ASP A 48 -0.27 -2.04 9.75
CA ASP A 48 0.20 -1.07 10.76
C ASP A 48 1.18 -1.66 11.79
N THR A 49 1.41 -2.98 11.74
CA THR A 49 2.44 -3.68 12.53
C THR A 49 3.73 -3.91 11.76
N ALA A 50 3.84 -3.39 10.53
CA ALA A 50 5.02 -3.56 9.70
C ALA A 50 6.25 -2.83 10.25
N THR A 51 7.41 -3.43 9.99
CA THR A 51 8.73 -2.86 10.22
C THR A 51 9.37 -2.38 8.93
N VAL A 52 10.49 -1.66 9.03
CA VAL A 52 11.31 -1.27 7.88
C VAL A 52 11.77 -2.49 7.07
N GLU A 53 12.12 -3.60 7.74
CA GLU A 53 12.55 -4.83 7.06
C GLU A 53 11.40 -5.54 6.36
N ASP A 54 10.19 -5.53 6.91
CA ASP A 54 9.01 -6.11 6.24
C ASP A 54 8.76 -5.42 4.88
N LEU A 55 8.95 -4.11 4.82
CA LEU A 55 8.82 -3.34 3.58
C LEU A 55 9.93 -3.65 2.59
N ARG A 56 11.18 -3.77 3.06
CA ARG A 56 12.30 -4.18 2.21
C ARG A 56 12.08 -5.58 1.64
N TRP A 57 11.64 -6.53 2.46
CA TRP A 57 11.33 -7.90 2.03
C TRP A 57 10.15 -7.95 1.07
N TYR A 58 9.12 -7.15 1.29
CA TYR A 58 8.01 -7.08 0.35
C TYR A 58 8.45 -6.55 -1.01
N GLN A 59 9.32 -5.54 -1.07
CA GLN A 59 9.87 -5.07 -2.35
C GLN A 59 10.67 -6.16 -3.05
N LEU A 60 11.52 -6.91 -2.32
CA LEU A 60 12.24 -8.05 -2.87
C LEU A 60 11.30 -9.12 -3.41
N HIS A 61 10.26 -9.47 -2.64
CA HIS A 61 9.22 -10.41 -3.09
C HIS A 61 8.56 -9.96 -4.40
N LEU A 62 8.26 -8.67 -4.56
CA LEU A 62 7.70 -8.14 -5.81
C LEU A 62 8.68 -8.29 -6.99
N VAL A 63 9.98 -8.06 -6.75
CA VAL A 63 11.03 -8.26 -7.76
C VAL A 63 11.15 -9.74 -8.14
N ASP A 64 11.25 -10.63 -7.15
CA ASP A 64 11.44 -12.07 -7.36
C ASP A 64 10.24 -12.73 -8.06
N THR A 65 9.04 -12.15 -7.91
CA THR A 65 7.81 -12.60 -8.58
C THR A 65 7.60 -11.98 -9.97
N GLY A 66 8.56 -11.21 -10.47
CA GLY A 66 8.51 -10.62 -11.81
C GLY A 66 7.52 -9.46 -11.93
N THR A 67 7.22 -8.75 -10.84
CA THR A 67 6.36 -7.56 -10.88
C THR A 67 6.98 -6.50 -11.80
N SER A 68 6.22 -5.99 -12.76
CA SER A 68 6.74 -4.97 -13.68
C SER A 68 7.16 -3.69 -12.94
N PRO A 69 8.18 -2.94 -13.42
CA PRO A 69 8.62 -1.70 -12.79
C PRO A 69 7.49 -0.69 -12.56
N ILE A 70 6.55 -0.58 -13.50
CA ILE A 70 5.36 0.28 -13.39
C ILE A 70 4.47 -0.17 -12.22
N SER A 71 4.21 -1.48 -12.11
CA SER A 71 3.38 -2.04 -11.03
C SER A 71 4.06 -1.93 -9.67
N LEU A 72 5.38 -2.11 -9.63
CA LEU A 72 6.19 -1.96 -8.41
C LEU A 72 6.16 -0.51 -7.92
N ASN A 73 6.36 0.47 -8.82
CA ASN A 73 6.27 1.88 -8.46
C ASN A 73 4.86 2.29 -8.01
N ALA A 74 3.82 1.73 -8.62
CA ALA A 74 2.44 1.94 -8.17
C ALA A 74 2.19 1.37 -6.76
N ALA A 75 2.75 0.19 -6.45
CA ALA A 75 2.68 -0.39 -5.12
C ALA A 75 3.42 0.47 -4.09
N ILE A 76 4.65 0.91 -4.40
CA ILE A 76 5.44 1.80 -3.54
C ILE A 76 4.71 3.12 -3.28
N ALA A 77 4.09 3.73 -4.30
CA ALA A 77 3.34 4.97 -4.11
C ALA A 77 2.14 4.79 -3.15
N GLY A 78 1.41 3.67 -3.29
CA GLY A 78 0.29 3.35 -2.38
C GLY A 78 0.74 3.07 -0.95
N LEU A 79 1.85 2.36 -0.77
CA LEU A 79 2.43 2.11 0.54
C LEU A 79 3.00 3.38 1.16
N LYS A 80 3.70 4.20 0.38
CA LYS A 80 4.19 5.51 0.84
C LYS A 80 3.03 6.34 1.38
N PHE A 81 1.94 6.45 0.64
CA PHE A 81 0.75 7.16 1.12
C PHE A 81 0.21 6.60 2.44
N PHE A 82 0.09 5.28 2.52
CA PHE A 82 -0.42 4.62 3.72
C PHE A 82 0.47 4.87 4.95
N PHE A 83 1.79 4.70 4.82
CA PHE A 83 2.71 4.88 5.94
C PHE A 83 2.92 6.35 6.30
N ASP A 84 3.09 7.23 5.31
CA ASP A 84 3.34 8.66 5.51
C ASP A 84 2.08 9.38 6.00
N VAL A 85 0.94 9.17 5.34
CA VAL A 85 -0.28 9.96 5.60
C VAL A 85 -1.21 9.27 6.59
N THR A 86 -1.52 8.00 6.35
CA THR A 86 -2.53 7.30 7.17
C THR A 86 -1.96 6.85 8.52
N LEU A 87 -0.69 6.50 8.58
CA LEU A 87 -0.05 6.03 9.83
C LEU A 87 0.88 7.03 10.49
N ASP A 88 1.23 8.14 9.82
CA ASP A 88 2.21 9.12 10.32
C ASP A 88 3.55 8.47 10.71
N ARG A 89 4.02 7.54 9.86
CA ARG A 89 5.22 6.71 10.04
C ARG A 89 6.04 6.63 8.76
N ALA A 90 6.40 7.80 8.22
CA ALA A 90 7.15 7.92 6.97
C ALA A 90 8.53 7.23 7.02
N GLU A 91 9.13 7.11 8.22
CA GLU A 91 10.42 6.46 8.46
C GLU A 91 10.42 4.97 8.08
N LEU A 92 9.26 4.30 8.08
CA LEU A 92 9.17 2.90 7.69
C LEU A 92 9.52 2.67 6.22
N MET A 93 9.34 3.69 5.37
CA MET A 93 9.64 3.62 3.94
C MET A 93 11.14 3.77 3.60
N ALA A 94 12.02 3.99 4.60
CA ALA A 94 13.42 4.34 4.39
C ALA A 94 14.21 3.34 3.50
N LYS A 95 13.84 2.06 3.51
CA LYS A 95 14.52 1.00 2.74
C LYS A 95 13.77 0.57 1.46
N MET A 96 12.63 1.18 1.15
CA MET A 96 11.95 0.97 -0.13
C MET A 96 12.44 1.97 -1.17
N GLN A 97 12.71 1.50 -2.38
CA GLN A 97 13.29 2.30 -3.46
C GLN A 97 12.49 2.11 -4.76
N PRO A 98 11.94 3.18 -5.37
CA PRO A 98 11.31 3.07 -6.68
C PRO A 98 12.33 2.64 -7.74
N VAL A 99 11.84 1.91 -8.75
CA VAL A 99 12.68 1.42 -9.85
C VAL A 99 12.59 2.39 -11.02
N ARG A 100 13.74 2.73 -11.61
CA ARG A 100 13.79 3.55 -12.82
C ARG A 100 13.13 2.81 -13.98
N VAL A 101 12.20 3.48 -14.66
CA VAL A 101 11.59 2.99 -15.90
C VAL A 101 12.28 3.71 -17.07
N PRO A 102 12.93 2.99 -18.00
CA PRO A 102 13.42 3.59 -19.25
C PRO A 102 12.24 4.20 -20.02
N GLN A 103 12.42 5.43 -20.50
CA GLN A 103 11.46 6.11 -21.38
C GLN A 103 11.70 5.72 -22.84
#